data_AF-X1JL60-F1
#
_entry.id   AF-X1JL60-F1
#
_cell.length_a   1.000
_cell.length_b   1.000
_cell.length_c   1.000
_cell.angle_alpha   90.00
_cell.angle_beta   90.00
_cell.angle_gamma   90.00
#
_symmetry.space_group_name_H-M   'P 1'
#
loop_
_entity.id
_entity.type
_entity.pdbx_description
1 polymer ?
#
loop_
_entity_poly.entity_id
_entity_poly.type
_entity_poly.pdbx_seq_one_letter_code
_entity_poly.pdbx_strand_id
1 'polypeptide(L)'
;GVKIEDGVVIDPSKYFWTDVGSPVIEKWENHQITSSISPAFFSGVAMVDKAAEHPENVEVDSLALTSSESWLEKDLKTGKAKYTDGTDTQGPISIAMVVTGLEDEEEESEEKSEEDKKEATSPRIVVVGDSDFANNVFADSLGNFDFFINSIDWLAEEQELISIRPKEQEQRKVTLTGSQSKFIFYSTVIGMPLIVIIIGIGVWMDRKRKRKR
;
A
#
# COMPACT_ATOMS: atom_id res chain seq x y z
N GLY A 1 -18.64 -6.96 10.54
CA GLY A 1 -18.19 -5.92 9.60
C GLY A 1 -16.92 -6.34 8.90
N VAL A 2 -15.82 -6.43 9.65
CA VAL A 2 -14.48 -6.77 9.14
C VAL A 2 -13.93 -8.00 9.85
N LYS A 3 -13.11 -8.78 9.16
CA LYS A 3 -12.38 -9.95 9.65
C LYS A 3 -10.89 -9.75 9.38
N ILE A 4 -10.05 -9.98 10.39
CA ILE A 4 -8.60 -10.04 10.22
C ILE A 4 -8.23 -11.53 10.15
N GLU A 5 -7.52 -11.92 9.11
CA GLU A 5 -7.06 -13.30 8.93
C GLU A 5 -5.64 -13.47 9.45
N ASP A 6 -5.39 -14.57 10.16
CA ASP A 6 -4.07 -14.91 10.64
C ASP A 6 -3.15 -15.27 9.46
N GLY A 7 -2.02 -14.58 9.35
CA GLY A 7 -1.01 -14.81 8.34
C GLY A 7 -0.22 -13.54 8.03
N VAL A 8 0.75 -13.67 7.16
CA VAL A 8 1.55 -12.53 6.68
C VAL A 8 1.36 -12.41 5.17
N VAL A 9 1.07 -11.21 4.69
CA VAL A 9 0.97 -10.95 3.26
C VAL A 9 2.36 -10.94 2.64
N ILE A 10 2.52 -11.74 1.59
CA ILE A 10 3.72 -11.80 0.77
C ILE A 10 3.39 -11.23 -0.60
N ASP A 11 4.21 -10.30 -1.10
CA ASP A 11 4.11 -9.78 -2.46
C ASP A 11 5.46 -9.89 -3.19
N PRO A 12 5.61 -10.86 -4.11
CA PRO A 12 6.85 -11.05 -4.86
C PRO A 12 7.04 -10.01 -5.98
N SER A 13 6.00 -9.25 -6.31
CA SER A 13 5.97 -8.33 -7.45
C SER A 13 6.24 -6.88 -7.02
N LYS A 14 5.75 -6.50 -5.84
CA LYS A 14 5.79 -5.15 -5.27
C LYS A 14 6.16 -5.20 -3.80
N TYR A 15 7.44 -5.02 -3.51
CA TYR A 15 7.95 -5.13 -2.16
C TYR A 15 9.03 -4.09 -1.88
N PHE A 16 9.20 -3.79 -0.59
CA PHE A 16 10.19 -2.84 -0.13
C PHE A 16 11.58 -3.51 -0.11
N TRP A 17 12.52 -2.92 -0.84
CA TRP A 17 13.93 -3.35 -0.93
C TRP A 17 14.13 -4.80 -1.39
N THR A 18 14.29 -5.73 -0.45
CA THR A 18 14.52 -7.16 -0.69
C THR A 18 13.59 -8.05 0.11
N ASP A 19 12.65 -7.45 0.85
CA ASP A 19 11.75 -8.16 1.74
C ASP A 19 10.36 -8.30 1.13
N VAL A 20 10.06 -9.48 0.59
CA VAL A 20 8.75 -9.81 0.01
C VAL A 20 7.61 -9.83 1.05
N GLY A 21 7.93 -9.87 2.35
CA GLY A 21 6.96 -9.70 3.44
C GLY A 21 6.66 -8.25 3.79
N SER A 22 7.23 -7.31 3.03
CA SER A 22 6.96 -5.87 3.13
C SER A 22 6.34 -5.36 1.82
N PRO A 23 5.07 -5.71 1.51
CA PRO A 23 4.39 -5.23 0.31
C PRO A 23 4.36 -3.70 0.21
N VAL A 24 4.46 -3.19 -1.02
CA VAL A 24 4.37 -1.75 -1.33
C VAL A 24 3.04 -1.44 -2.03
N ILE A 25 2.26 -0.55 -1.43
CA ILE A 25 1.03 -0.01 -1.98
C ILE A 25 1.36 1.25 -2.78
N GLU A 26 1.34 1.12 -4.09
CA GLU A 26 1.54 2.25 -5.02
C GLU A 26 0.21 2.82 -5.54
N LYS A 27 -0.82 1.99 -5.57
CA LYS A 27 -2.16 2.32 -6.03
C LYS A 27 -3.11 2.08 -4.89
N TRP A 28 -3.69 3.16 -4.42
CA TRP A 28 -4.69 3.15 -3.37
C TRP A 28 -6.09 3.11 -3.99
N GLU A 29 -7.04 2.54 -3.26
CA GLU A 29 -8.44 2.64 -3.62
C GLU A 29 -8.91 4.10 -3.47
N ASN A 30 -9.95 4.47 -4.19
CA ASN A 30 -10.43 5.85 -4.21
C ASN A 30 -11.21 6.17 -2.92
N HIS A 31 -10.59 6.87 -1.99
CA HIS A 31 -11.20 7.31 -0.74
C HIS A 31 -10.61 8.65 -0.28
N GLN A 32 -11.33 9.39 0.58
CA GLN A 32 -10.85 10.68 1.10
C GLN A 32 -9.52 10.51 1.85
N ILE A 33 -9.44 9.47 2.71
CA ILE A 33 -8.23 9.09 3.43
C ILE A 33 -7.04 8.89 2.47
N THR A 34 -7.26 8.21 1.34
CA THR A 34 -6.19 7.79 0.43
C THR A 34 -5.91 8.80 -0.69
N SER A 35 -6.57 9.96 -0.65
CA SER A 35 -6.34 11.00 -1.64
C SER A 35 -4.90 11.53 -1.55
N SER A 36 -4.21 11.55 -2.68
CA SER A 36 -2.86 12.13 -2.81
C SER A 36 -1.76 11.54 -1.92
N ILE A 37 -1.91 10.28 -1.47
CA ILE A 37 -0.83 9.60 -0.72
C ILE A 37 0.27 9.10 -1.67
N SER A 38 1.52 9.27 -1.25
CA SER A 38 2.67 8.61 -1.87
C SER A 38 2.63 7.08 -1.68
N PRO A 39 3.45 6.29 -2.40
CA PRO A 39 3.58 4.88 -2.09
C PRO A 39 3.97 4.64 -0.63
N ALA A 40 3.39 3.61 -0.02
CA ALA A 40 3.64 3.18 1.35
C ALA A 40 4.02 1.70 1.37
N PHE A 41 4.78 1.26 2.37
CA PHE A 41 5.06 -0.17 2.57
C PHE A 41 4.51 -0.64 3.90
N PHE A 42 4.14 -1.91 4.00
CA PHE A 42 3.58 -2.47 5.22
C PHE A 42 4.31 -3.76 5.56
N SER A 43 5.02 -3.80 6.69
CA SER A 43 5.94 -4.90 7.01
C SER A 43 5.25 -5.93 7.87
N GLY A 44 5.16 -7.18 7.40
CA GLY A 44 4.50 -8.24 8.17
C GLY A 44 2.98 -8.06 8.29
N VAL A 45 2.37 -7.34 7.35
CA VAL A 45 0.96 -6.97 7.37
C VAL A 45 0.04 -8.18 7.27
N ALA A 46 -1.04 -8.18 8.05
CA ALA A 46 -2.11 -9.16 7.99
C ALA A 46 -3.18 -8.78 6.94
N MET A 47 -3.93 -9.78 6.49
CA MET A 47 -5.09 -9.55 5.62
C MET A 47 -6.27 -9.00 6.42
N VAL A 48 -6.92 -7.99 5.87
CA VAL A 48 -8.16 -7.40 6.38
C VAL A 48 -9.23 -7.61 5.33
N ASP A 49 -10.29 -8.36 5.66
CA ASP A 49 -11.34 -8.73 4.72
C ASP A 49 -12.73 -8.36 5.25
N LYS A 50 -13.70 -8.25 4.34
CA LYS A 50 -15.09 -8.07 4.70
C LYS A 50 -15.61 -9.34 5.37
N ALA A 51 -16.19 -9.20 6.57
CA ALA A 51 -16.80 -10.34 7.24
C ALA A 51 -18.02 -10.82 6.45
N ALA A 52 -18.21 -12.14 6.33
CA ALA A 52 -19.35 -12.74 5.64
C ALA A 52 -20.70 -12.30 6.24
N GLU A 53 -20.72 -12.05 7.55
CA GLU A 53 -21.86 -11.48 8.26
C GLU A 53 -21.48 -10.08 8.77
N HIS A 54 -22.30 -9.10 8.40
CA HIS A 54 -22.21 -7.74 8.93
C HIS A 54 -23.62 -7.13 9.01
N PRO A 55 -23.84 -6.13 9.88
CA PRO A 55 -25.11 -5.39 9.91
C PRO A 55 -25.45 -4.80 8.54
N GLU A 56 -26.74 -4.70 8.19
CA GLU A 56 -27.16 -4.11 6.90
C GLU A 56 -26.90 -2.60 6.85
N ASN A 57 -26.87 -1.93 8.00
CA ASN A 57 -26.63 -0.50 8.15
C ASN A 57 -25.12 -0.14 8.21
N VAL A 58 -24.24 -0.93 7.59
CA VAL A 58 -22.83 -0.56 7.45
C VAL A 58 -22.32 -0.79 6.04
N GLU A 59 -21.57 0.18 5.53
CA GLU A 59 -20.77 0.05 4.32
C GLU A 59 -19.33 -0.28 4.70
N VAL A 60 -18.68 -1.14 3.91
CA VAL A 60 -17.34 -1.64 4.18
C VAL A 60 -16.55 -1.62 2.88
N ASP A 61 -15.57 -0.72 2.81
CA ASP A 61 -14.74 -0.51 1.62
C ASP A 61 -13.27 -0.81 1.89
N SER A 62 -12.57 -1.27 0.86
CA SER A 62 -11.10 -1.44 0.94
C SER A 62 -10.41 -0.12 0.64
N LEU A 63 -9.32 0.16 1.36
CA LEU A 63 -8.47 1.35 1.16
C LEU A 63 -7.16 1.00 0.43
N ALA A 64 -6.63 -0.20 0.67
CA ALA A 64 -5.34 -0.62 0.15
C ALA A 64 -5.38 -2.10 -0.26
N LEU A 65 -5.06 -2.34 -1.53
CA LEU A 65 -4.92 -3.67 -2.12
C LEU A 65 -3.47 -3.91 -2.56
N THR A 66 -2.97 -5.10 -2.25
CA THR A 66 -1.68 -5.60 -2.76
C THR A 66 -1.79 -6.03 -4.23
N SER A 67 -0.70 -6.54 -4.82
CA SER A 67 -0.74 -7.02 -6.21
C SER A 67 -1.57 -8.31 -6.37
N SER A 68 -1.97 -8.63 -7.60
CA SER A 68 -2.59 -9.92 -7.93
C SER A 68 -1.66 -11.13 -7.80
N GLU A 69 -0.34 -10.90 -7.67
CA GLU A 69 0.66 -11.95 -7.47
C GLU A 69 0.95 -12.20 -5.98
N SER A 70 0.34 -11.41 -5.09
CA SER A 70 0.46 -11.58 -3.65
C SER A 70 -0.33 -12.79 -3.13
N TRP A 71 0.00 -13.23 -1.92
CA TRP A 71 -0.80 -14.18 -1.17
C TRP A 71 -0.69 -13.93 0.34
N LEU A 72 -1.65 -14.44 1.09
CA LEU A 72 -1.57 -14.55 2.54
C LEU A 72 -0.87 -15.88 2.90
N GLU A 73 0.36 -15.80 3.40
CA GLU A 73 1.13 -16.92 3.92
C GLU A 73 0.62 -17.31 5.31
N LYS A 74 0.05 -18.51 5.44
CA LYS A 74 -0.49 -19.01 6.71
C LYS A 74 0.49 -19.91 7.45
N ASP A 75 1.46 -20.54 6.77
CA ASP A 75 2.45 -21.41 7.41
C ASP A 75 3.72 -20.66 7.83
N LEU A 76 3.58 -19.89 8.91
CA LEU A 76 4.67 -19.09 9.47
C LEU A 76 5.80 -19.94 10.09
N LYS A 77 5.62 -21.25 10.26
CA LYS A 77 6.60 -22.11 10.94
C LYS A 77 7.81 -22.43 10.05
N THR A 78 7.60 -22.45 8.74
CA THR A 78 8.66 -22.80 7.79
C THR A 78 9.65 -21.67 7.58
N GLY A 79 9.26 -20.43 7.87
CA GLY A 79 10.04 -19.21 7.61
C GLY A 79 10.34 -19.01 6.12
N LYS A 80 9.59 -19.66 5.23
CA LYS A 80 9.79 -19.59 3.78
C LYS A 80 8.53 -19.06 3.14
N ALA A 81 8.64 -17.94 2.44
CA ALA A 81 7.61 -17.43 1.56
C ALA A 81 7.43 -18.37 0.36
N LYS A 82 6.45 -19.27 0.42
CA LYS A 82 6.13 -20.18 -0.69
C LYS A 82 4.64 -20.48 -0.72
N TYR A 83 3.98 -19.91 -1.73
CA TYR A 83 2.58 -20.17 -2.01
C TYR A 83 2.26 -21.68 -2.04
N THR A 84 1.26 -22.06 -1.24
CA THR A 84 0.73 -23.40 -1.09
C THR A 84 -0.76 -23.40 -1.43
N ASP A 85 -1.09 -23.99 -2.59
CA ASP A 85 -2.46 -24.10 -3.08
C ASP A 85 -3.37 -24.83 -2.09
N GLY A 86 -4.58 -24.29 -1.89
CA GLY A 86 -5.56 -24.79 -0.92
C GLY A 86 -5.27 -24.45 0.56
N THR A 87 -4.13 -23.85 0.89
CA THR A 87 -3.83 -23.35 2.24
C THR A 87 -3.80 -21.83 2.26
N ASP A 88 -3.00 -21.24 1.38
CA ASP A 88 -2.81 -19.79 1.29
C ASP A 88 -3.96 -19.14 0.52
N THR A 89 -4.22 -17.88 0.85
CA THR A 89 -5.21 -17.08 0.13
C THR A 89 -4.50 -16.30 -0.97
N GLN A 90 -4.86 -16.49 -2.24
CA GLN A 90 -4.28 -15.74 -3.35
C GLN A 90 -4.87 -14.32 -3.43
N GLY A 91 -4.02 -13.34 -3.76
CA GLY A 91 -4.40 -11.94 -3.87
C GLY A 91 -5.13 -11.55 -5.16
N PRO A 92 -5.46 -10.26 -5.33
CA PRO A 92 -5.09 -9.12 -4.49
C PRO A 92 -5.61 -9.22 -3.05
N ILE A 93 -4.72 -9.05 -2.08
CA ILE A 93 -5.06 -9.07 -0.65
C ILE A 93 -5.31 -7.63 -0.17
N SER A 94 -6.45 -7.41 0.48
CA SER A 94 -6.77 -6.17 1.18
C SER A 94 -6.06 -6.13 2.54
N ILE A 95 -5.43 -4.99 2.83
CA ILE A 95 -4.65 -4.79 4.06
C ILE A 95 -5.15 -3.63 4.91
N ALA A 96 -6.06 -2.83 4.36
CA ALA A 96 -6.72 -1.75 5.08
C ALA A 96 -8.15 -1.58 4.55
N MET A 97 -9.09 -1.35 5.46
CA MET A 97 -10.50 -1.16 5.17
C MET A 97 -11.09 -0.03 6.00
N VAL A 98 -12.18 0.53 5.51
CA VAL A 98 -13.01 1.50 6.22
C VAL A 98 -14.41 0.92 6.41
N VAL A 99 -15.02 1.23 7.55
CA VAL A 99 -16.42 0.91 7.86
C VAL A 99 -17.13 2.21 8.20
N THR A 100 -18.25 2.45 7.54
CA THR A 100 -19.15 3.59 7.78
C THR A 100 -20.51 3.05 8.17
N GLY A 101 -21.07 3.55 9.28
CA GLY A 101 -22.48 3.35 9.60
C GLY A 101 -23.35 4.13 8.61
N LEU A 102 -24.42 3.51 8.15
CA LEU A 102 -25.49 4.17 7.44
C LEU A 102 -26.51 4.61 8.49
N GLU A 103 -26.90 5.88 8.46
CA GLU A 103 -28.00 6.37 9.29
C GLU A 103 -29.32 5.75 8.83
N ASP A 104 -30.12 5.31 9.80
CA ASP A 104 -31.47 4.81 9.53
C ASP A 104 -32.36 5.99 9.09
N GLU A 105 -32.84 5.97 7.85
CA GLU A 105 -33.77 6.98 7.30
C GLU A 105 -35.06 7.14 8.15
N GLU A 106 -35.37 6.19 9.04
CA GLU A 106 -36.55 6.21 9.89
C GLU A 106 -36.48 7.25 11.03
N GLU A 107 -35.28 7.62 11.51
CA GLU A 107 -35.11 8.65 12.55
C GLU A 107 -35.20 10.10 12.02
N GLU A 108 -35.25 10.32 10.69
CA GLU A 108 -35.45 11.65 10.10
C GLU A 108 -36.89 12.16 10.21
N SER A 109 -37.83 11.33 10.66
CA SER A 109 -39.27 11.63 10.70
C SER A 109 -39.76 12.29 12.00
N GLU A 110 -38.91 12.40 13.03
CA GLU A 110 -39.20 13.23 14.21
C GLU A 110 -38.44 14.56 14.11
N GLU A 111 -39.16 15.66 14.33
CA GLU A 111 -38.72 17.06 14.19
C GLU A 111 -37.41 17.39 14.95
N LYS A 112 -36.24 16.98 14.45
CA LYS A 112 -34.94 17.51 14.87
C LYS A 112 -34.71 18.84 14.17
N SER A 113 -34.34 19.86 14.95
CA SER A 113 -34.09 21.21 14.46
C SER A 113 -32.91 21.23 13.45
N GLU A 114 -32.86 22.21 12.55
CA GLU A 114 -31.74 22.34 11.58
C GLU A 114 -30.36 22.50 12.25
N GLU A 115 -30.31 22.81 13.55
CA GLU A 115 -29.08 22.80 14.36
C GLU A 115 -28.69 21.39 14.82
N ASP A 116 -29.65 20.50 15.11
CA ASP A 116 -29.39 19.12 15.54
C ASP A 116 -29.02 18.17 14.39
N LYS A 117 -29.38 18.52 13.13
CA LYS A 117 -29.00 17.74 11.93
C LYS A 117 -27.51 17.85 11.56
N LYS A 118 -26.76 18.77 12.17
CA LYS A 118 -25.32 18.95 11.91
C LYS A 118 -24.42 18.06 12.76
N GLU A 119 -24.98 17.29 13.68
CA GLU A 119 -24.21 16.44 14.62
C GLU A 119 -24.60 14.95 14.58
N ALA A 120 -25.40 14.52 13.59
CA ALA A 120 -25.56 13.09 13.33
C ALA A 120 -24.27 12.59 12.67
N THR A 121 -23.35 12.12 13.51
CA THR A 121 -22.06 11.59 13.09
C THR A 121 -22.22 10.09 12.86
N SER A 122 -22.36 9.70 11.60
CA SER A 122 -22.36 8.29 11.20
C SER A 122 -21.09 7.61 11.74
N PRO A 123 -21.17 6.49 12.48
CA PRO A 123 -20.01 5.90 13.13
C PRO A 123 -18.97 5.42 12.09
N ARG A 124 -17.71 5.77 12.30
CA ARG A 124 -16.60 5.48 11.38
C ARG A 124 -15.53 4.61 12.03
N ILE A 125 -15.00 3.64 11.30
CA ILE A 125 -13.88 2.79 11.73
C ILE A 125 -12.90 2.66 10.58
N VAL A 126 -11.61 2.82 10.87
CA VAL A 126 -10.51 2.45 9.95
C VAL A 126 -9.79 1.25 10.55
N VAL A 127 -9.63 0.19 9.75
CA VAL A 127 -8.93 -1.04 10.14
C VAL A 127 -7.71 -1.21 9.26
N VAL A 128 -6.54 -1.41 9.87
CA VAL A 128 -5.26 -1.63 9.18
C VAL A 128 -4.62 -2.89 9.75
N GLY A 129 -4.16 -3.78 8.87
CA GLY A 129 -3.58 -5.09 9.24
C GLY A 129 -2.13 -5.03 9.75
N ASP A 130 -1.55 -3.84 9.87
CA ASP A 130 -0.18 -3.59 10.30
C ASP A 130 -0.23 -2.53 11.41
N SER A 131 0.49 -2.74 12.51
CA SER A 131 0.63 -1.75 13.58
C SER A 131 1.82 -0.82 13.37
N ASP A 132 2.86 -1.29 12.67
CA ASP A 132 4.10 -0.55 12.44
C ASP A 132 3.93 0.59 11.43
N PHE A 133 2.83 0.61 10.66
CA PHE A 133 2.52 1.70 9.73
C PHE A 133 2.41 3.08 10.44
N ALA A 134 2.02 3.08 11.72
CA ALA A 134 1.87 4.29 12.54
C ALA A 134 3.17 4.66 13.28
N ASN A 135 4.29 4.02 12.95
CA ASN A 135 5.57 4.28 13.60
C ASN A 135 6.31 5.47 12.95
N ASN A 136 6.94 6.29 13.80
CA ASN A 136 7.64 7.51 13.41
C ASN A 136 9.01 7.27 12.74
N VAL A 137 9.51 6.03 12.70
CA VAL A 137 10.84 5.69 12.15
C VAL A 137 11.00 6.16 10.69
N PHE A 138 9.91 6.18 9.92
CA PHE A 138 9.92 6.59 8.51
C PHE A 138 8.93 7.72 8.19
N ALA A 139 8.52 8.49 9.20
CA ALA A 139 7.49 9.52 9.05
C ALA A 139 7.78 10.53 7.92
N ASP A 140 9.05 10.86 7.69
CA ASP A 140 9.45 11.87 6.71
C ASP A 140 9.66 11.34 5.27
N SER A 141 9.52 10.03 5.03
CA SER A 141 9.98 9.43 3.76
C SER A 141 8.95 8.60 3.00
N LEU A 142 7.81 8.27 3.60
CA LEU A 142 6.85 7.32 3.03
C LEU A 142 5.40 7.71 3.27
N GLY A 143 4.52 7.26 2.38
CA GLY A 143 3.08 7.53 2.46
C GLY A 143 2.37 6.92 3.68
N ASN A 144 3.05 6.12 4.50
CA ASN A 144 2.51 5.53 5.72
C ASN A 144 2.03 6.59 6.72
N PHE A 145 2.84 7.64 6.93
CA PHE A 145 2.49 8.68 7.90
C PHE A 145 1.36 9.58 7.39
N ASP A 146 1.38 9.92 6.09
CA ASP A 146 0.26 10.61 5.44
C ASP A 146 -1.04 9.80 5.56
N PHE A 147 -0.97 8.48 5.35
CA PHE A 147 -2.13 7.59 5.53
C PHE A 147 -2.64 7.58 6.96
N PHE A 148 -1.74 7.56 7.95
CA PHE A 148 -2.10 7.64 9.36
C PHE A 148 -2.80 8.96 9.70
N ILE A 149 -2.22 10.11 9.32
CA ILE A 149 -2.80 11.43 9.59
C ILE A 149 -4.14 11.59 8.88
N ASN A 150 -4.23 11.26 7.59
CA ASN A 150 -5.49 11.32 6.85
C ASN A 150 -6.57 10.42 7.46
N SER A 151 -6.19 9.28 8.05
CA SER A 151 -7.13 8.40 8.75
C SER A 151 -7.67 9.06 10.02
N ILE A 152 -6.81 9.71 10.80
CA ILE A 152 -7.21 10.46 12.00
C ILE A 152 -8.09 11.64 11.63
N ASP A 153 -7.72 12.44 10.62
CA ASP A 153 -8.49 13.61 10.17
C ASP A 153 -9.89 13.21 9.69
N TRP A 154 -9.99 12.09 8.95
CA TRP A 154 -11.26 11.58 8.45
C TRP A 154 -12.14 10.99 9.57
N LEU A 155 -11.54 10.35 10.58
CA LEU A 155 -12.23 9.83 11.76
C LEU A 155 -12.68 10.94 12.71
N ALA A 156 -11.95 12.06 12.77
CA ALA A 156 -12.27 13.22 13.59
C ALA A 156 -13.30 14.15 12.94
N GLU A 157 -13.78 13.82 11.73
CA GLU A 157 -14.74 14.60 10.95
C GLU A 157 -14.33 16.06 10.69
N GLU A 158 -13.02 16.35 10.72
CA GLU A 158 -12.50 17.71 10.51
C GLU A 158 -12.73 18.23 9.08
N GLN A 159 -13.32 17.42 8.19
CA GLN A 159 -13.47 17.66 6.75
C GLN A 159 -14.91 17.94 6.29
N GLU A 160 -15.93 17.95 7.16
CA GLU A 160 -17.33 18.16 6.71
C GLU A 160 -17.70 19.58 6.26
N LEU A 161 -16.73 20.49 6.22
CA LEU A 161 -16.88 21.75 5.49
C LEU A 161 -16.12 21.63 4.17
N ILE A 162 -16.88 21.49 3.08
CA ILE A 162 -16.56 21.78 1.67
C ILE A 162 -16.65 20.55 0.76
N SER A 163 -17.86 20.39 0.17
CA SER A 163 -18.10 20.16 -1.26
C SER A 163 -17.05 19.35 -2.02
N ILE A 164 -17.40 18.11 -2.35
CA ILE A 164 -16.99 17.33 -3.54
C ILE A 164 -15.83 17.98 -4.32
N ARG A 165 -14.59 17.55 -4.03
CA ARG A 165 -13.43 17.96 -4.82
C ARG A 165 -13.52 17.39 -6.24
N PRO A 166 -13.19 18.17 -7.28
CA PRO A 166 -13.05 17.65 -8.63
C PRO A 166 -11.98 16.57 -8.69
N LYS A 167 -12.28 15.49 -9.43
CA LYS A 167 -11.37 14.38 -9.71
C LYS A 167 -10.05 14.93 -10.31
N GLU A 168 -8.96 14.87 -9.53
CA GLU A 168 -7.63 15.23 -10.03
C GLU A 168 -7.17 14.19 -11.08
N GLN A 169 -6.49 14.70 -12.11
CA GLN A 169 -5.98 13.89 -13.20
C GLN A 169 -4.96 12.88 -12.66
N GLU A 170 -5.14 11.61 -13.02
CA GLU A 170 -4.15 10.55 -12.78
C GLU A 170 -2.78 11.02 -13.26
N GLN A 171 -1.90 11.33 -12.32
CA GLN A 171 -0.47 11.41 -12.63
C GLN A 171 -0.04 10.00 -13.01
N ARG A 172 0.17 9.78 -14.30
CA ARG A 172 0.72 8.54 -14.84
C ARG A 172 2.17 8.38 -14.37
N LYS A 173 2.35 7.92 -13.14
CA LYS A 173 3.64 7.48 -12.62
C LYS A 173 4.01 6.19 -13.36
N VAL A 174 5.20 6.16 -13.94
CA VAL A 174 5.74 4.96 -14.58
C VAL A 174 6.11 3.99 -13.47
N THR A 175 5.25 3.00 -13.23
CA THR A 175 5.53 1.88 -12.33
C THR A 175 6.53 0.96 -13.02
N LEU A 176 7.76 0.90 -12.50
CA LEU A 176 8.79 0.01 -13.02
C LEU A 176 8.51 -1.39 -12.46
N THR A 177 8.24 -2.35 -13.33
CA THR A 177 8.16 -3.76 -12.94
C THR A 177 9.49 -4.21 -12.33
N GLY A 178 9.49 -5.16 -11.39
CA GLY A 178 10.72 -5.64 -10.74
C GLY A 178 11.83 -6.06 -11.73
N SER A 179 11.44 -6.56 -12.91
CA SER A 179 12.35 -6.88 -14.01
C SER A 179 12.99 -5.64 -14.67
N GLN A 180 12.23 -4.55 -14.83
CA GLN A 180 12.76 -3.28 -15.35
C GLN A 180 13.72 -2.63 -14.34
N SER A 181 13.40 -2.69 -13.04
CA SER A 181 14.27 -2.19 -11.99
C SER A 181 15.61 -2.95 -11.95
N LYS A 182 15.57 -4.29 -12.06
CA LYS A 182 16.78 -5.13 -12.19
C LYS A 182 17.61 -4.77 -13.41
N PHE A 183 16.99 -4.58 -14.58
CA PHE A 183 17.71 -4.18 -15.80
C PHE A 183 18.43 -2.83 -15.64
N ILE A 184 17.76 -1.84 -15.07
CA ILE A 184 18.34 -0.52 -14.79
C ILE A 184 19.51 -0.66 -13.82
N PHE A 185 19.35 -1.42 -12.73
CA PHE A 185 20.40 -1.64 -11.74
C PHE A 185 21.64 -2.30 -12.37
N TYR A 186 21.48 -3.43 -13.07
CA TYR A 186 22.62 -4.14 -13.68
C TYR A 186 23.31 -3.32 -14.78
N SER A 187 22.55 -2.57 -15.59
CA SER A 187 23.14 -1.76 -16.67
C SER A 187 23.93 -0.56 -16.14
N THR A 188 23.44 0.11 -15.10
CA THR A 188 24.07 1.32 -14.56
C THR A 188 25.12 1.05 -13.49
N VAL A 189 24.86 0.13 -12.56
CA VAL A 189 25.77 -0.15 -11.44
C VAL A 189 26.88 -1.11 -11.82
N ILE A 190 26.62 -2.06 -12.71
CA ILE A 190 27.61 -3.08 -13.11
C ILE A 190 28.11 -2.82 -14.54
N GLY A 191 27.20 -2.54 -15.48
CA GLY A 191 27.54 -2.33 -16.89
C GLY A 191 28.48 -1.15 -17.12
N MET A 192 28.15 0.04 -16.60
CA MET A 192 28.97 1.24 -16.78
C MET A 192 30.41 1.08 -16.21
N PRO A 193 30.62 0.61 -14.96
CA PRO A 193 31.97 0.37 -14.46
C PRO A 193 32.75 -0.66 -15.29
N LEU A 194 32.09 -1.73 -15.76
CA LEU A 194 32.73 -2.73 -16.62
C LEU A 194 33.24 -2.13 -17.92
N ILE A 195 32.45 -1.26 -18.56
CA ILE A 195 32.86 -0.57 -19.79
C ILE A 195 34.10 0.28 -19.54
N VAL A 196 34.15 1.03 -18.43
CA VAL A 196 35.31 1.84 -18.05
C VAL A 196 36.55 0.96 -17.85
N ILE A 197 36.42 -0.19 -17.19
CA ILE A 197 37.51 -1.14 -16.98
C ILE A 197 38.01 -1.70 -18.32
N ILE A 198 37.11 -2.12 -19.21
CA ILE A 198 37.46 -2.66 -20.53
C ILE A 198 38.23 -1.62 -21.35
N ILE A 199 37.76 -0.37 -21.38
CA ILE A 199 38.44 0.72 -22.07
C ILE A 199 39.82 0.96 -21.44
N GLY A 200 39.91 0.99 -20.11
CA GLY A 200 41.17 1.14 -19.38
C GLY A 200 42.19 0.05 -19.71
N ILE A 201 41.76 -1.21 -19.74
CA ILE A 201 42.59 -2.36 -20.14
C ILE A 201 43.02 -2.24 -21.60
N GLY A 202 42.09 -1.89 -22.50
CA GLY A 202 42.37 -1.70 -23.93
C GLY A 202 43.45 -0.64 -24.17
N VAL A 203 43.33 0.52 -23.53
CA VAL A 203 44.32 1.61 -23.60
C VAL A 203 45.67 1.16 -23.01
N TRP A 204 45.66 0.46 -21.88
CA TRP A 204 46.88 -0.06 -21.27
C TRP A 204 47.61 -1.06 -22.20
N MET A 205 46.86 -1.96 -22.85
CA MET A 205 47.40 -2.93 -23.80
C MET A 205 47.98 -2.25 -25.05
N ASP A 206 47.28 -1.27 -25.64
CA ASP A 206 47.79 -0.51 -26.78
C ASP A 206 49.08 0.24 -26.43
N ARG A 207 49.12 0.88 -25.26
CA ARG A 207 50.31 1.58 -24.76
C ARG A 207 51.49 0.61 -24.52
N LYS A 208 51.22 -0.60 -24.03
CA LYS A 208 52.26 -1.62 -23.83
C LYS A 208 52.80 -2.17 -25.15
N ARG A 209 51.97 -2.30 -26.19
CA ARG A 209 52.39 -2.73 -27.53
C ARG A 209 53.28 -1.68 -28.21
N LYS A 210 52.96 -0.38 -28.06
CA LYS A 210 53.77 0.73 -28.61
C LYS A 210 55.15 0.89 -27.96
N ARG A 211 55.36 0.42 -26.73
CA ARG A 211 56.67 0.43 -26.04
C ARG A 211 57.61 -0.71 -26.44
N LYS A 212 57.14 -1.72 -27.17
CA LYS A 212 57.92 -2.90 -27.60
C LYS A 212 58.36 -2.86 -29.07
N ARG A 213 57.95 -1.83 -29.82
CA ARG A 213 58.49 -1.48 -31.14
C ARG A 213 59.48 -0.35 -30.96
#